data_AF-A0A372IEP9-F1
#
_entry.id   AF-A0A372IEP9-F1
#
_cell.length_a   1.000
_cell.length_b   1.000
_cell.length_c   1.000
_cell.angle_alpha   90.00
_cell.angle_beta   90.00
_cell.angle_gamma   90.00
#
_symmetry.space_group_name_H-M   'P 1'
#
loop_
_entity.id
_entity.type
_entity.pdbx_description
1 polymer ?
#
loop_
_entity_poly.entity_id
_entity_poly.type
_entity_poly.pdbx_seq_one_letter_code
_entity_poly.pdbx_strand_id
1 'polypeptide(L)'
;MLDTEYDWWRETAARGRDAYASAKAAISTNIVNGLDHHFPGLKDSVLFHDLATPLTYERFTGNHRGAYEGWLPTPAAARARVPTHIDAARNLWMAGHWVAPGGGMPPAAYTGRNAVQLICDCENLEFRTTRT
;
A
#
# COMPACT_ATOMS: atom_id res chain seq x y z
N MET A 1 5.53 -11.77 5.68
CA MET A 1 5.22 -10.32 5.60
C MET A 1 5.03 -9.84 7.02
N LEU A 2 5.57 -8.68 7.38
CA LEU A 2 5.45 -8.14 8.73
C LEU A 2 4.08 -7.47 8.86
N ASP A 3 3.30 -7.90 9.85
CA ASP A 3 2.04 -7.25 10.21
C ASP A 3 2.32 -6.10 11.20
N THR A 4 1.39 -5.15 11.29
CA THR A 4 1.46 -4.05 12.24
C THR A 4 0.07 -3.74 12.78
N GLU A 5 0.03 -3.39 14.06
CA GLU A 5 -1.21 -3.13 14.79
C GLU A 5 -1.84 -1.78 14.38
N TYR A 6 -2.65 -1.75 13.33
CA TYR A 6 -3.34 -0.54 12.88
C TYR A 6 -4.19 0.09 13.99
N ASP A 7 -4.95 -0.74 14.73
CA ASP A 7 -5.86 -0.24 15.77
C ASP A 7 -5.09 0.39 16.93
N TRP A 8 -3.95 -0.19 17.31
CA TRP A 8 -3.05 0.42 18.29
C TRP A 8 -2.58 1.80 17.85
N TRP A 9 -2.12 1.95 16.60
CA TRP A 9 -1.71 3.25 16.08
C TRP A 9 -2.86 4.27 16.07
N ARG A 10 -4.07 3.84 15.69
CA ARG A 10 -5.28 4.66 15.72
C ARG A 10 -5.60 5.14 17.13
N GLU A 11 -5.55 4.23 18.12
CA GLU A 11 -5.78 4.56 19.52
C GLU A 11 -4.70 5.48 20.09
N THR A 12 -3.43 5.24 19.78
CA THR A 12 -2.33 6.12 20.17
C THR A 12 -2.49 7.52 19.60
N ALA A 13 -2.88 7.63 18.33
CA ALA A 13 -3.18 8.91 17.70
C ALA A 13 -4.37 9.63 18.35
N ALA A 14 -5.41 8.88 18.74
CA ALA A 14 -6.57 9.42 19.45
C ALA A 14 -6.23 9.99 20.84
N ARG A 15 -5.13 9.53 21.47
CA ARG A 15 -4.62 10.09 22.73
C ARG A 15 -3.88 11.43 22.54
N GLY A 16 -3.65 11.86 21.31
CA GLY A 16 -3.07 13.17 20.98
C GLY A 16 -1.77 13.08 20.19
N ARG A 17 -1.36 14.24 19.64
CA ARG A 17 -0.17 14.35 18.78
C ARG A 17 1.11 13.94 19.50
N ASP A 18 1.26 14.30 20.77
CA ASP A 18 2.47 14.01 21.53
C ASP A 18 2.61 12.51 21.83
N ALA A 19 1.49 11.83 22.10
CA ALA A 19 1.49 10.38 22.30
C ALA A 19 1.92 9.65 21.03
N TYR A 20 1.39 10.04 19.88
CA TYR A 20 1.75 9.49 18.57
C TYR A 20 3.20 9.80 18.18
N ALA A 21 3.66 11.03 18.40
CA ALA A 21 5.04 11.44 18.16
C ALA A 21 6.02 10.66 19.06
N SER A 22 5.68 10.48 20.34
CA SER A 22 6.49 9.73 21.31
C SER A 22 6.60 8.26 20.91
N ALA A 23 5.49 7.64 20.49
CA ALA A 23 5.49 6.28 19.96
C ALA A 23 6.40 6.13 18.73
N LYS A 24 6.30 7.05 17.76
CA LYS A 24 7.18 7.07 16.60
C LYS A 24 8.65 7.25 16.97
N ALA A 25 8.95 8.15 17.91
CA ALA A 25 10.31 8.43 18.37
C ALA A 25 10.94 7.24 19.10
N ALA A 26 10.18 6.54 19.96
CA ALA A 26 10.65 5.34 20.66
C ALA A 26 11.05 4.23 19.68
N ILE A 27 10.20 3.95 18.69
CA ILE A 27 10.48 2.95 17.64
C ILE A 27 11.68 3.37 16.81
N SER A 28 11.75 4.63 16.38
CA SER A 28 12.87 5.15 15.57
C SER A 28 14.19 5.06 16.33
N THR A 29 14.20 5.39 17.62
CA THR A 29 15.37 5.26 18.49
C THR A 29 15.84 3.81 18.59
N ASN A 30 14.91 2.86 18.75
CA ASN A 30 15.25 1.44 18.81
C ASN A 30 15.84 0.93 17.48
N ILE A 31 15.28 1.35 16.34
CA ILE A 31 15.82 1.02 15.02
C ILE A 31 17.23 1.58 14.86
N VAL A 32 17.45 2.86 15.16
CA VAL A 32 18.76 3.52 15.04
C VAL A 32 19.80 2.85 15.94
N ASN A 33 19.46 2.56 17.20
CA ASN A 33 20.39 1.88 18.11
C ASN A 33 20.71 0.45 17.63
N GLY A 34 19.72 -0.27 17.08
CA GLY A 34 19.95 -1.60 16.49
C GLY A 34 20.85 -1.54 15.26
N LEU A 35 20.65 -0.55 14.39
CA LEU A 35 21.51 -0.32 13.24
C LEU A 35 22.93 0.06 13.65
N ASP A 36 23.10 0.91 14.66
CA ASP A 36 24.41 1.31 15.18
C ASP A 36 25.18 0.14 15.79
N HIS A 37 24.49 -0.79 16.46
CA HIS A 37 25.11 -2.03 16.93
C HIS A 37 25.71 -2.86 15.79
N HIS A 38 25.05 -2.92 14.63
CA HIS A 38 25.54 -3.63 13.44
C HIS A 38 26.53 -2.79 12.61
N PHE A 39 26.42 -1.47 12.66
CA PHE A 39 27.20 -0.50 11.90
C PHE A 39 27.68 0.62 12.84
N PRO A 40 28.77 0.39 13.61
CA PRO A 40 29.22 1.34 14.62
C PRO A 40 29.48 2.74 14.06
N GLY A 41 28.89 3.76 14.71
CA GLY A 41 29.00 5.17 14.31
C GLY A 41 27.89 5.64 13.36
N LEU A 42 26.97 4.74 12.97
CA LEU A 42 25.81 5.10 12.16
C LEU A 42 24.91 6.11 12.88
N LYS A 43 24.68 5.93 14.18
CA LYS A 43 23.80 6.80 14.96
C LYS A 43 24.26 8.26 14.92
N ASP A 44 25.57 8.49 15.05
CA ASP A 44 26.17 9.83 15.01
C ASP A 44 26.09 10.46 13.61
N SER A 45 25.90 9.64 12.58
CA SER A 45 25.73 10.08 11.19
C SER A 45 24.27 10.36 10.80
N VAL A 46 23.29 10.09 11.68
CA VAL A 46 21.88 10.34 11.39
C VAL A 46 21.55 11.82 11.54
N LEU A 47 21.35 12.52 10.42
CA LEU A 47 20.92 13.92 10.40
C LEU A 47 19.40 14.08 10.55
N PHE A 48 18.63 13.11 10.04
CA PHE A 48 17.18 13.16 10.02
C PHE A 48 16.58 11.75 9.95
N HIS A 49 15.41 11.56 10.55
CA HIS A 49 14.62 10.34 10.38
C HIS A 49 13.12 10.70 10.42
N ASP A 50 12.32 9.91 9.70
CA ASP A 50 10.86 9.88 9.82
C ASP A 50 10.37 8.43 9.72
N LEU A 51 9.29 8.14 10.42
CA LEU A 51 8.69 6.80 10.48
C LEU A 51 7.28 6.84 9.89
N ALA A 52 7.08 6.14 8.78
CA ALA A 52 5.73 5.90 8.26
C ALA A 52 5.02 4.84 9.13
N THR A 53 3.74 5.09 9.45
CA THR A 53 2.88 4.11 10.13
C THR A 53 1.69 3.75 9.22
N PRO A 54 0.87 2.74 9.57
CA PRO A 54 -0.36 2.45 8.83
C PRO A 54 -1.27 3.66 8.62
N LEU A 55 -1.34 4.56 9.61
CA LEU A 55 -2.09 5.82 9.48
C LEU A 55 -1.47 6.78 8.48
N THR A 56 -0.14 6.75 8.30
CA THR A 56 0.54 7.48 7.23
C THR A 56 0.06 6.96 5.88
N TYR A 57 0.15 5.66 5.63
CA TYR A 57 -0.29 5.09 4.36
C TYR A 57 -1.78 5.33 4.09
N GLU A 58 -2.64 5.12 5.07
CA GLU A 58 -4.07 5.39 4.94
C GLU A 58 -4.34 6.86 4.60
N ARG A 59 -3.71 7.80 5.31
CA ARG A 59 -3.86 9.24 5.06
C ARG A 59 -3.39 9.65 3.66
N PHE A 60 -2.24 9.16 3.22
CA PHE A 60 -1.61 9.63 1.98
C PHE A 60 -2.11 8.92 0.72
N THR A 61 -2.60 7.67 0.84
CA THR A 61 -2.97 6.85 -0.31
C THR A 61 -4.41 6.38 -0.30
N GLY A 62 -5.15 6.57 0.80
CA GLY A 62 -6.50 6.03 0.97
C GLY A 62 -6.53 4.50 1.14
N ASN A 63 -5.36 3.85 1.27
CA ASN A 63 -5.29 2.41 1.44
C ASN A 63 -5.96 1.96 2.74
N HIS A 64 -6.85 0.97 2.63
CA HIS A 64 -7.55 0.41 3.77
C HIS A 64 -6.56 -0.04 4.84
N ARG A 65 -6.67 0.54 6.04
CA ARG A 65 -5.80 0.25 7.18
C ARG A 65 -4.30 0.37 6.88
N GLY A 66 -3.94 1.18 5.87
CA GLY A 66 -2.55 1.40 5.46
C GLY A 66 -1.90 0.25 4.71
N ALA A 67 -2.66 -0.71 4.16
CA ALA A 67 -2.15 -1.84 3.41
C ALA A 67 -1.55 -1.41 2.05
N TYR A 68 -0.27 -1.06 2.05
CA TYR A 68 0.44 -0.50 0.89
C TYR A 68 0.64 -1.51 -0.26
N GLU A 69 0.58 -2.82 0.01
CA GLU A 69 0.59 -3.87 -1.02
C GLU A 69 -0.77 -4.56 -1.19
N GLY A 70 -1.87 -3.94 -0.78
CA GLY A 70 -3.19 -4.54 -1.00
C GLY A 70 -3.42 -5.78 -0.13
N TRP A 71 -3.78 -6.90 -0.75
CA TRP A 71 -4.15 -8.13 -0.05
C TRP A 71 -2.94 -8.87 0.54
N LEU A 72 -3.06 -9.32 1.79
CA LEU A 72 -2.06 -10.17 2.43
C LEU A 72 -1.83 -11.45 1.59
N PRO A 73 -0.58 -11.83 1.28
CA PRO A 73 -0.28 -12.98 0.44
C PRO A 73 -0.50 -14.29 1.18
N THR A 74 -1.74 -14.77 1.17
CA THR A 74 -2.13 -16.09 1.68
C THR A 74 -2.45 -17.04 0.52
N PRO A 75 -2.37 -18.38 0.69
CA PRO A 75 -2.77 -19.32 -0.35
C PRO A 75 -4.21 -19.11 -0.84
N ALA A 76 -5.10 -18.65 0.04
CA ALA A 76 -6.47 -18.29 -0.32
C ALA A 76 -6.52 -17.02 -1.18
N ALA A 77 -5.82 -15.96 -0.79
CA ALA A 77 -5.75 -14.71 -1.56
C ALA A 77 -5.12 -14.90 -2.94
N ALA A 78 -4.10 -15.76 -3.07
CA ALA A 78 -3.48 -16.08 -4.36
C ALA A 78 -4.44 -16.76 -5.35
N ARG A 79 -5.50 -17.42 -4.85
CA ARG A 79 -6.54 -18.06 -5.67
C ARG A 79 -7.76 -17.17 -5.87
N ALA A 80 -7.87 -16.07 -5.13
CA ALA A 80 -9.01 -15.17 -5.20
C ALA A 80 -9.02 -14.46 -6.56
N ARG A 81 -10.22 -14.36 -7.14
CA ARG A 81 -10.48 -13.53 -8.32
C ARG A 81 -11.26 -12.32 -7.88
N VAL A 82 -10.62 -11.16 -7.91
CA VAL A 82 -11.30 -9.89 -7.68
C VAL A 82 -11.98 -9.48 -9.00
N PRO A 83 -13.28 -9.15 -8.99
CA PRO A 83 -13.96 -8.65 -10.19
C PRO A 83 -13.24 -7.40 -10.73
N THR A 84 -13.19 -7.27 -12.05
CA THR A 84 -12.62 -6.08 -12.73
C THR A 84 -13.67 -5.00 -13.02
N HIS A 85 -14.94 -5.31 -12.80
CA HIS A 85 -16.10 -4.45 -13.01
C HIS A 85 -17.25 -4.89 -12.08
N ILE A 86 -18.30 -4.08 -11.99
CA ILE A 86 -19.49 -4.37 -11.19
C ILE A 86 -20.69 -4.44 -12.14
N ASP A 87 -21.37 -5.58 -12.21
CA ASP A 87 -22.48 -5.80 -13.16
C ASP A 87 -23.61 -4.75 -13.04
N ALA A 88 -23.87 -4.28 -11.81
CA ALA A 88 -24.88 -3.27 -11.54
C ALA A 88 -24.46 -1.84 -11.96
N ALA A 89 -23.16 -1.60 -12.21
CA ALA A 89 -22.62 -0.29 -12.58
C ALA A 89 -22.06 -0.34 -14.01
N ARG A 90 -22.88 0.07 -14.98
CA ARG A 90 -22.44 0.19 -16.37
C ARG A 90 -21.32 1.22 -16.49
N ASN A 91 -20.37 0.94 -17.37
CA ASN A 91 -19.24 1.80 -17.68
C ASN A 91 -18.31 2.08 -16.49
N LEU A 92 -18.20 1.13 -15.55
CA LEU A 92 -17.28 1.18 -14.43
C LEU A 92 -16.31 0.00 -14.48
N TRP A 93 -15.01 0.31 -14.61
CA TRP A 93 -13.92 -0.66 -14.54
C TRP A 93 -12.99 -0.30 -13.40
N MET A 94 -12.48 -1.33 -12.73
CA MET A 94 -11.56 -1.21 -11.61
C MET A 94 -10.15 -1.56 -12.04
N ALA A 95 -9.19 -0.77 -11.57
CA ALA A 95 -7.76 -1.02 -11.71
C ALA A 95 -7.04 -0.63 -10.41
N GLY A 96 -5.87 -1.20 -10.19
CA GLY A 96 -5.04 -0.95 -9.02
C GLY A 96 -4.61 -2.25 -8.31
N HIS A 97 -3.72 -2.10 -7.35
CA HIS A 97 -3.16 -3.21 -6.57
C HIS A 97 -4.18 -4.00 -5.73
N TRP A 98 -5.40 -3.50 -5.56
CA TRP A 98 -6.52 -4.22 -4.92
C TRP A 98 -7.29 -5.14 -5.89
N VAL A 99 -7.12 -4.95 -7.20
CA VAL A 99 -7.88 -5.66 -8.24
C VAL A 99 -7.19 -6.96 -8.67
N ALA A 100 -6.00 -7.25 -8.12
CA ALA A 100 -5.34 -8.52 -8.36
C ALA A 100 -4.44 -8.93 -7.18
N PRO A 101 -4.24 -10.25 -6.97
CA PRO A 101 -3.28 -10.75 -5.99
C PRO A 101 -1.85 -10.30 -6.29
N GLY A 102 -1.04 -10.18 -5.24
CA GLY A 102 0.39 -9.86 -5.33
C GLY A 102 0.74 -8.42 -4.94
N GLY A 103 -0.19 -7.47 -5.07
CA GLY A 103 0.01 -6.13 -4.53
C GLY A 103 1.07 -5.25 -5.21
N GLY A 104 1.09 -3.97 -4.85
CA GLY A 104 2.12 -3.01 -5.25
C GLY A 104 2.02 -2.52 -6.70
N MET A 105 3.13 -1.95 -7.18
CA MET A 105 3.21 -1.26 -8.47
C MET A 105 2.96 -2.18 -9.69
N PRO A 106 3.49 -3.41 -9.77
CA PRO A 106 3.29 -4.23 -10.96
C PRO A 106 1.81 -4.61 -11.19
N PRO A 107 1.05 -5.07 -10.17
CA PRO A 107 -0.40 -5.25 -10.27
C PRO A 107 -1.17 -3.99 -10.60
N ALA A 108 -0.82 -2.85 -10.02
CA ALA A 108 -1.45 -1.58 -10.39
C ALA A 108 -1.28 -1.27 -11.89
N ALA A 109 -0.08 -1.49 -12.44
CA ALA A 109 0.21 -1.24 -13.84
C ALA A 109 -0.56 -2.19 -14.80
N TYR A 110 -0.47 -3.51 -14.60
CA TYR A 110 -1.11 -4.44 -15.53
C TYR A 110 -2.63 -4.44 -15.41
N THR A 111 -3.20 -4.21 -14.22
CA THR A 111 -4.67 -4.10 -14.07
C THR A 111 -5.21 -2.87 -14.77
N GLY A 112 -4.47 -1.74 -14.78
CA GLY A 112 -4.80 -0.58 -15.60
C GLY A 112 -4.83 -0.90 -17.08
N ARG A 113 -3.81 -1.61 -17.58
CA ARG A 113 -3.79 -2.11 -18.97
C ARG A 113 -5.00 -3.00 -19.26
N ASN A 114 -5.30 -3.95 -18.39
CA ASN A 114 -6.41 -4.88 -18.55
C ASN A 114 -7.77 -4.15 -18.58
N ALA A 115 -7.96 -3.14 -17.73
CA ALA A 115 -9.17 -2.33 -17.73
C ALA A 115 -9.38 -1.62 -19.08
N VAL A 116 -8.33 -1.01 -19.65
CA VAL A 116 -8.42 -0.37 -20.98
C VAL A 116 -8.71 -1.41 -22.07
N GLN A 117 -8.12 -2.60 -22.01
CA GLN A 117 -8.44 -3.68 -22.95
C GLN A 117 -9.93 -4.09 -22.88
N LEU A 118 -10.49 -4.18 -21.68
CA LEU A 118 -11.92 -4.48 -21.48
C LEU A 118 -12.82 -3.37 -22.03
N ILE A 119 -12.42 -2.10 -21.84
CA ILE A 119 -13.14 -0.95 -22.39
C ILE A 119 -13.15 -1.01 -23.92
N CYS A 120 -11.98 -1.21 -24.54
CA CYS A 120 -11.87 -1.34 -25.99
C CYS A 120 -12.76 -2.47 -26.53
N ASP A 121 -12.76 -3.64 -25.90
CA ASP A 121 -13.59 -4.77 -26.28
C ASP A 121 -15.09 -4.43 -26.21
N CYS A 122 -15.54 -3.81 -25.10
CA CYS A 122 -16.93 -3.35 -24.94
C CYS A 122 -17.35 -2.30 -25.98
N GLU A 123 -16.43 -1.44 -26.41
CA GLU A 123 -16.69 -0.38 -27.39
C GLU A 123 -16.44 -0.82 -28.85
N ASN A 124 -16.06 -2.09 -29.08
CA ASN A 124 -15.65 -2.61 -30.39
C ASN A 124 -14.48 -1.82 -31.01
N LEU A 125 -13.52 -1.41 -30.18
CA LEU A 125 -12.30 -0.73 -30.58
C LEU A 125 -11.10 -1.67 -30.50
N GLU A 126 -10.14 -1.50 -31.40
CA GLU A 126 -8.86 -2.21 -31.32
C GLU A 126 -7.98 -1.59 -30.23
N PHE A 127 -7.53 -2.40 -29.26
CA PHE A 127 -6.56 -1.94 -28.26
C PHE A 127 -5.16 -1.79 -28.87
N ARG A 128 -4.58 -0.59 -28.80
CA ARG A 128 -3.24 -0.27 -29.32
C ARG A 128 -2.34 0.32 -28.24
N THR A 129 -1.08 -0.10 -28.21
CA THR A 129 -0.05 0.42 -27.29
C THR A 129 0.91 1.41 -27.93
N THR A 130 0.84 1.59 -29.24
CA THR A 130 1.67 2.53 -30.01
C THR A 130 0.78 3.58 -30.67
N ARG A 131 1.26 4.84 -30.71
CA ARG A 131 0.66 5.86 -31.57
C ARG A 131 1.22 5.61 -32.98
N THR A 132 0.33 5.22 -33.88
CA THR A 132 0.59 5.24 -35.33
C THR A 132 0.27 6.62 -35.88
#